data_AF-A0A7Y4FJP1-F1
#
_entry.id   AF-A0A7Y4FJP1-F1
#
_cell.length_a   1.000
_cell.length_b   1.000
_cell.length_c   1.000
_cell.angle_alpha   90.00
_cell.angle_beta   90.00
_cell.angle_gamma   90.00
#
_symmetry.space_group_name_H-M   'P 1'
#
loop_
_entity.id
_entity.type
_entity.pdbx_description
1 polymer ?
#
loop_
_entity_poly.entity_id
_entity_poly.type
_entity_poly.pdbx_seq_one_letter_code
_entity_poly.pdbx_strand_id
1 'polypeptide(L)'
;MFVDKYKLASQNEFLKPKFSAFAKAEPWTKMKSGQYSSGLITVVDEGFDDSFLRSWSWLIKDKPLLLATTAWGDFIYACGREKKFFIVLVDQFRKFALGNSLSAVFDKNVASPDFMLQILRLNEFDKAMKVVGELEYGECYAIEHKSNLLRKKNISIFLDVLGQTGRQL
;
A
#
# COMPACT_ATOMS: atom_id res chain seq x y z
N MET A 1 -0.01 -16.99 7.60
CA MET A 1 -0.29 -15.60 8.01
C MET A 1 0.47 -14.64 7.09
N PHE A 2 0.19 -13.35 7.13
CA PHE A 2 0.91 -12.33 6.35
C PHE A 2 2.43 -12.43 6.56
N VAL A 3 2.86 -12.48 7.82
CA VAL A 3 4.28 -12.53 8.21
C VAL A 3 5.01 -13.81 7.77
N ASP A 4 4.30 -14.91 7.57
CA ASP A 4 4.90 -16.15 7.05
C ASP A 4 5.05 -16.08 5.53
N LYS A 5 4.15 -15.36 4.88
CA LYS A 5 3.98 -15.35 3.43
C LYS A 5 4.83 -14.28 2.75
N TYR A 6 4.91 -13.10 3.37
CA TYR A 6 5.66 -11.98 2.86
C TYR A 6 6.84 -11.72 3.76
N LYS A 7 8.04 -11.82 3.20
CA LYS A 7 9.29 -11.57 3.94
C LYS A 7 9.68 -10.11 3.80
N LEU A 8 10.07 -9.49 4.91
CA LEU A 8 10.66 -8.16 4.91
C LEU A 8 12.00 -8.20 4.17
N ALA A 9 12.18 -7.31 3.19
CA ALA A 9 13.46 -7.13 2.52
C ALA A 9 14.45 -6.48 3.50
N SER A 10 15.52 -7.20 3.84
CA SER A 10 16.45 -6.86 4.94
C SER A 10 17.16 -5.52 4.78
N GLN A 11 17.31 -5.00 3.56
CA GLN A 11 17.93 -3.70 3.28
C GLN A 11 17.00 -2.51 3.55
N ASN A 12 15.71 -2.78 3.76
CA ASN A 12 14.63 -1.79 3.86
C ASN A 12 13.85 -1.95 5.17
N GLU A 13 14.55 -2.34 6.24
CA GLU A 13 14.00 -2.32 7.59
C GLU A 13 14.02 -0.88 8.11
N PHE A 14 12.84 -0.28 8.18
CA PHE A 14 12.67 1.07 8.70
C PHE A 14 12.05 1.03 10.10
N LEU A 15 11.72 2.22 10.61
CA LEU A 15 11.16 2.52 11.92
C LEU A 15 9.89 1.70 12.28
N LYS A 16 9.26 2.09 13.36
CA LYS A 16 7.97 1.55 13.82
C LYS A 16 6.84 1.84 12.81
N PRO A 17 6.01 0.85 12.42
CA PRO A 17 4.84 1.09 11.57
C PRO A 17 3.88 2.16 12.14
N LYS A 18 3.22 2.94 11.27
CA LYS A 18 2.22 3.94 11.71
C LYS A 18 1.12 3.35 12.59
N PHE A 19 0.75 2.09 12.37
CA PHE A 19 -0.31 1.43 13.14
C PHE A 19 0.13 0.90 14.50
N SER A 20 1.41 0.93 14.82
CA SER A 20 1.93 0.30 16.04
C SER A 20 1.35 0.91 17.33
N ALA A 21 0.92 2.18 17.30
CA ALA A 21 0.25 2.81 18.44
C ALA A 21 -1.06 2.13 18.86
N PHE A 22 -1.72 1.38 17.96
CA PHE A 22 -2.94 0.64 18.26
C PHE A 22 -2.85 -0.87 17.98
N ALA A 23 -1.65 -1.38 17.68
CA ALA A 23 -1.40 -2.81 17.64
C ALA A 23 -1.47 -3.38 19.07
N LYS A 24 -2.37 -4.34 19.32
CA LYS A 24 -2.66 -4.85 20.68
C LYS A 24 -2.10 -6.24 20.97
N ALA A 25 -1.69 -6.98 19.95
CA ALA A 25 -1.26 -8.36 20.07
C ALA A 25 -0.24 -8.72 18.98
N GLU A 26 0.52 -9.78 19.21
CA GLU A 26 1.34 -10.40 18.20
C GLU A 26 0.48 -11.01 17.07
N PRO A 27 0.98 -11.02 15.82
CA PRO A 27 2.31 -10.57 15.40
C PRO A 27 2.43 -9.06 15.21
N TRP A 28 1.33 -8.30 15.32
CA TRP A 28 1.26 -6.89 14.92
C TRP A 28 2.12 -5.95 15.75
N THR A 29 2.33 -6.25 17.03
CA THR A 29 3.21 -5.48 17.92
C THR A 29 4.70 -5.63 17.58
N LYS A 30 5.08 -6.72 16.89
CA LYS A 30 6.45 -7.01 16.46
C LYS A 30 6.69 -6.74 14.97
N MET A 31 5.64 -6.41 14.23
CA MET A 31 5.73 -6.11 12.81
C MET A 31 6.54 -4.83 12.59
N LYS A 32 7.41 -4.85 11.58
CA LYS A 32 8.25 -3.71 11.21
C LYS A 32 7.67 -3.01 9.99
N SER A 33 8.06 -1.75 9.79
CA SER A 33 7.76 -1.06 8.54
C SER A 33 8.80 -1.44 7.49
N GLY A 34 8.48 -1.18 6.22
CA GLY A 34 9.36 -1.48 5.11
C GLY A 34 8.69 -2.27 4.00
N GLN A 35 9.52 -2.79 3.10
CA GLN A 35 9.06 -3.50 1.92
C GLN A 35 8.99 -5.00 2.16
N TYR A 36 7.83 -5.56 1.83
CA TYR A 36 7.53 -6.97 1.96
C TYR A 36 7.46 -7.59 0.56
N SER A 37 8.20 -8.69 0.37
CA SER A 37 8.38 -9.38 -0.92
C SER A 37 8.84 -8.43 -2.04
N SER A 38 10.01 -7.81 -1.85
CA SER A 38 10.66 -6.88 -2.80
C SER A 38 9.76 -5.71 -3.26
N GLY A 39 8.89 -5.23 -2.38
CA GLY A 39 8.04 -4.07 -2.63
C GLY A 39 6.64 -4.38 -3.16
N LEU A 40 6.24 -5.66 -3.23
CA LEU A 40 4.85 -6.03 -3.54
C LEU A 40 3.84 -5.33 -2.60
N ILE A 41 4.20 -5.28 -1.32
CA ILE A 41 3.54 -4.49 -0.28
C ILE A 41 4.59 -3.65 0.43
N THR A 42 4.31 -2.38 0.67
CA THR A 42 5.11 -1.51 1.53
C THR A 42 4.30 -1.12 2.75
N VAL A 43 4.79 -1.42 3.94
CA VAL A 43 4.19 -1.00 5.21
C VAL A 43 4.83 0.32 5.62
N VAL A 44 4.01 1.35 5.83
CA VAL A 44 4.53 2.69 6.06
C VAL A 44 4.91 2.94 7.53
N ASP A 45 6.00 3.69 7.72
CA ASP A 45 6.52 4.04 9.03
C ASP A 45 5.97 5.39 9.54
N GLU A 46 6.18 5.68 10.83
CA GLU A 46 5.71 6.91 11.50
C GLU A 46 6.18 8.21 10.83
N GLY A 47 7.34 8.21 10.17
CA GLY A 47 7.92 9.35 9.45
C GLY A 47 7.52 9.47 7.97
N PHE A 48 6.80 8.49 7.41
CA PHE A 48 6.39 8.53 6.00
C PHE A 48 5.42 9.69 5.71
N ASP A 49 5.72 10.50 4.69
CA ASP A 49 4.85 11.62 4.28
C ASP A 49 3.60 11.13 3.52
N ASP A 50 2.45 11.22 4.19
CA ASP A 50 1.13 10.91 3.64
C ASP A 50 0.29 12.16 3.35
N SER A 51 0.93 13.33 3.16
CA SER A 51 0.27 14.58 2.77
C SER A 51 -0.56 14.47 1.50
N PHE A 52 -0.18 13.58 0.56
CA PHE A 52 -0.93 13.28 -0.67
C PHE A 52 -2.37 12.81 -0.40
N LEU A 53 -2.66 12.25 0.79
CA LEU A 53 -4.00 11.82 1.16
C LEU A 53 -5.02 12.98 1.18
N ARG A 54 -4.54 14.23 1.31
CA ARG A 54 -5.40 15.43 1.20
C ARG A 54 -6.10 15.51 -0.16
N SER A 55 -5.38 15.17 -1.23
CA SER A 55 -5.91 15.13 -2.60
C SER A 55 -6.93 14.01 -2.82
N TRP A 56 -6.99 13.04 -1.90
CA TRP A 56 -7.97 11.94 -1.89
C TRP A 56 -9.10 12.11 -0.87
N SER A 57 -9.14 13.25 -0.16
CA SER A 57 -10.07 13.50 0.96
C SER A 57 -11.55 13.31 0.58
N TRP A 58 -11.90 13.62 -0.66
CA TRP A 58 -13.25 13.41 -1.22
C TRP A 58 -13.68 11.94 -1.22
N LEU A 59 -12.75 10.98 -1.28
CA LEU A 59 -13.02 9.54 -1.26
C LEU A 59 -12.84 8.94 0.15
N ILE A 60 -11.76 9.29 0.83
CA ILE A 60 -11.34 8.62 2.07
C ILE A 60 -11.90 9.28 3.34
N LYS A 61 -12.48 10.49 3.21
CA LYS A 61 -13.05 11.29 4.31
C LYS A 61 -11.99 11.71 5.35
N ASP A 62 -12.43 12.37 6.42
CA ASP A 62 -11.53 13.02 7.39
C ASP A 62 -10.66 12.06 8.21
N LYS A 63 -9.40 12.48 8.40
CA LYS A 63 -8.36 11.88 9.25
C LYS A 63 -8.05 10.40 8.94
N PRO A 64 -7.73 10.06 7.68
CA PRO A 64 -7.18 8.75 7.36
C PRO A 64 -5.79 8.60 7.99
N LEU A 65 -5.45 7.39 8.43
CA LEU A 65 -4.07 7.02 8.75
C LEU A 65 -3.59 6.02 7.70
N LEU A 66 -2.53 6.34 6.97
CA LEU A 66 -1.92 5.42 6.01
C LEU A 66 -1.27 4.24 6.74
N LEU A 67 -1.47 3.02 6.24
CA LEU A 67 -0.90 1.80 6.81
C LEU A 67 0.06 1.12 5.86
N ALA A 68 -0.31 1.00 4.59
CA ALA A 68 0.48 0.30 3.60
C ALA A 68 0.10 0.74 2.19
N THR A 69 0.97 0.46 1.23
CA THR A 69 0.75 0.63 -0.19
C THR A 69 1.10 -0.63 -0.96
N THR A 70 0.49 -0.83 -2.12
CA THR A 70 0.84 -1.92 -3.05
C THR A 70 1.91 -1.43 -4.02
N ALA A 71 2.55 -2.37 -4.72
CA ALA A 71 3.46 -2.08 -5.83
C ALA A 71 2.83 -1.27 -6.97
N TRP A 72 1.51 -1.04 -6.96
CA TRP A 72 0.77 -0.37 -8.03
C TRP A 72 0.20 0.99 -7.64
N GLY A 73 0.51 1.46 -6.42
CA GLY A 73 0.02 2.73 -5.91
C GLY A 73 -1.31 2.63 -5.16
N ASP A 74 -1.96 1.46 -5.09
CA ASP A 74 -3.12 1.28 -4.22
C ASP A 74 -2.69 1.42 -2.75
N PHE A 75 -3.58 1.94 -1.90
CA PHE A 75 -3.20 2.23 -0.52
C PHE A 75 -4.24 1.80 0.49
N ILE A 76 -3.75 1.29 1.62
CA ILE A 76 -4.52 0.80 2.75
C ILE A 76 -4.46 1.83 3.86
N TYR A 77 -5.62 2.19 4.42
CA TYR A 77 -5.70 3.16 5.50
C TYR A 77 -6.71 2.77 6.58
N ALA A 78 -6.52 3.31 7.77
CA ALA A 78 -7.48 3.22 8.87
C ALA A 78 -8.36 4.48 8.90
N CYS A 79 -9.67 4.29 9.01
CA CYS A 79 -10.61 5.39 9.20
C CYS A 79 -11.08 5.42 10.65
N GLY A 80 -10.61 6.41 11.42
CA GLY A 80 -10.98 6.56 12.83
C GLY A 80 -12.48 6.74 13.06
N ARG A 81 -13.17 7.45 12.14
CA ARG A 81 -14.63 7.69 12.22
C ARG A 81 -15.44 6.41 12.02
N GLU A 82 -15.09 5.60 11.03
CA GLU A 82 -15.82 4.38 10.70
C GLU A 82 -15.35 3.16 11.51
N LYS A 83 -14.26 3.31 12.29
CA LYS A 83 -13.61 2.22 13.06
C LYS A 83 -13.31 1.00 12.18
N LYS A 84 -12.93 1.25 10.93
CA LYS A 84 -12.67 0.24 9.90
C LYS A 84 -11.41 0.58 9.12
N PHE A 85 -10.86 -0.44 8.49
CA PHE A 85 -9.77 -0.36 7.54
C PHE A 85 -10.31 -0.48 6.12
N PHE A 86 -9.67 0.22 5.20
CA PHE A 86 -10.05 0.26 3.80
C PHE A 86 -8.82 0.12 2.91
N ILE A 87 -9.03 -0.37 1.69
CA ILE A 87 -8.11 -0.16 0.56
C ILE A 87 -8.76 0.80 -0.43
N VAL A 88 -7.96 1.70 -1.00
CA VAL A 88 -8.32 2.46 -2.20
C VAL A 88 -7.67 1.78 -3.40
N LEU A 89 -8.49 1.38 -4.37
CA LEU A 89 -8.03 0.96 -5.69
C LEU A 89 -7.97 2.22 -6.56
N VAL A 90 -6.76 2.66 -6.84
CA VAL A 90 -6.47 3.99 -7.37
C VAL A 90 -6.94 4.12 -8.82
N ASP A 91 -6.79 3.07 -9.60
CA ASP A 91 -7.27 2.95 -10.98
C ASP A 91 -8.81 3.03 -11.08
N GLN A 92 -9.51 2.53 -10.06
CA GLN A 92 -10.97 2.48 -10.01
C GLN A 92 -11.60 3.67 -9.30
N PHE A 93 -10.81 4.53 -8.66
CA PHE A 93 -11.30 5.64 -7.83
C PHE A 93 -12.32 5.19 -6.78
N ARG A 94 -12.11 3.99 -6.23
CA ARG A 94 -13.04 3.34 -5.30
C ARG A 94 -12.32 2.84 -4.07
N LYS A 95 -13.07 2.73 -2.96
CA LYS A 95 -12.58 2.14 -1.72
C LYS A 95 -13.41 0.93 -1.30
N PHE A 96 -12.75 -0.04 -0.70
CA PHE A 96 -13.36 -1.28 -0.22
C PHE A 96 -12.98 -1.51 1.24
N ALA A 97 -13.93 -1.99 2.05
CA ALA A 97 -13.68 -2.28 3.45
C ALA A 97 -12.89 -3.59 3.59
N LEU A 98 -11.84 -3.58 4.42
CA LEU A 98 -11.02 -4.75 4.75
C LEU A 98 -11.35 -5.35 6.14
N GLY A 99 -12.23 -4.69 6.89
CA GLY A 99 -12.65 -5.11 8.22
C GLY A 99 -12.29 -4.09 9.30
N ASN A 100 -12.20 -4.53 10.55
CA ASN A 100 -12.02 -3.69 11.74
C ASN A 100 -10.83 -4.11 12.62
N SER A 101 -9.93 -4.96 12.11
CA SER A 101 -8.72 -5.39 12.82
C SER A 101 -7.53 -5.55 11.86
N LEU A 102 -6.31 -5.50 12.41
CA LEU A 102 -5.08 -5.74 11.63
C LEU A 102 -5.05 -7.16 11.05
N SER A 103 -5.55 -8.17 11.78
CA SER A 103 -5.73 -9.52 11.22
C SER A 103 -6.72 -9.55 10.06
N ALA A 104 -7.78 -8.74 10.08
CA ALA A 104 -8.69 -8.65 8.94
C ALA A 104 -7.98 -8.04 7.72
N VAL A 105 -7.16 -7.01 7.92
CA VAL A 105 -6.36 -6.39 6.86
C VAL A 105 -5.33 -7.37 6.31
N PHE A 106 -4.38 -7.81 7.14
CA PHE A 106 -3.18 -8.49 6.69
C PHE A 106 -3.40 -9.99 6.45
N ASP A 107 -4.04 -10.71 7.38
CA ASP A 107 -4.19 -12.16 7.26
C ASP A 107 -5.40 -12.56 6.42
N LYS A 108 -6.57 -11.95 6.65
CA LYS A 108 -7.79 -12.34 5.94
C LYS A 108 -7.85 -11.80 4.52
N ASN A 109 -7.35 -10.58 4.28
CA ASN A 109 -7.38 -9.96 2.96
C ASN A 109 -6.03 -10.06 2.25
N VAL A 110 -5.00 -9.32 2.70
CA VAL A 110 -3.72 -9.21 1.96
C VAL A 110 -3.03 -10.55 1.74
N ALA A 111 -3.11 -11.49 2.68
CA ALA A 111 -2.54 -12.82 2.52
C ALA A 111 -3.44 -13.81 1.75
N SER A 112 -4.68 -13.44 1.40
CA SER A 112 -5.60 -14.34 0.69
C SER A 112 -5.20 -14.54 -0.78
N PRO A 113 -5.43 -15.73 -1.35
CA PRO A 113 -5.19 -16.00 -2.78
C PRO A 113 -5.86 -15.02 -3.73
N ASP A 114 -7.13 -14.72 -3.49
CA ASP A 114 -7.91 -13.85 -4.38
C ASP A 114 -7.39 -12.41 -4.38
N PHE A 115 -7.03 -11.88 -3.21
CA PHE A 115 -6.47 -10.54 -3.10
C PHE A 115 -5.12 -10.43 -3.83
N MET A 116 -4.27 -11.45 -3.72
CA MET A 116 -2.99 -11.46 -4.44
C MET A 116 -3.15 -11.45 -5.96
N LEU A 117 -4.12 -12.20 -6.47
CA LEU A 117 -4.34 -12.33 -7.91
C LEU A 117 -5.03 -11.10 -8.46
N GLN A 118 -6.05 -10.58 -7.78
CA GLN A 118 -6.90 -9.52 -8.30
C GLN A 118 -6.40 -8.11 -7.94
N ILE A 119 -5.85 -7.93 -6.75
CA ILE A 119 -5.43 -6.61 -6.25
C ILE A 119 -3.92 -6.44 -6.36
N LEU A 120 -3.15 -7.39 -5.83
CA LEU A 120 -1.68 -7.31 -5.92
C LEU A 120 -1.14 -7.71 -7.28
N ARG A 121 -1.98 -8.32 -8.13
CA ARG A 121 -1.65 -8.69 -9.52
C ARG A 121 -0.30 -9.38 -9.59
N LEU A 122 -0.10 -10.41 -8.76
CA LEU A 122 1.21 -11.06 -8.55
C LEU A 122 1.93 -11.43 -9.85
N ASN A 123 1.19 -11.95 -10.84
CA ASN A 123 1.75 -12.30 -12.14
C ASN A 123 2.29 -11.09 -12.93
N GLU A 124 1.67 -9.93 -12.79
CA GLU A 124 2.13 -8.67 -13.40
C GLU A 124 3.33 -8.12 -12.62
N PHE A 125 3.34 -8.28 -11.30
CA PHE A 125 4.45 -7.85 -10.44
C PHE A 125 5.72 -8.63 -10.79
N ASP A 126 5.63 -9.96 -10.93
CA ASP A 126 6.77 -10.80 -11.29
C ASP A 126 7.35 -10.43 -12.66
N LYS A 127 6.50 -9.97 -13.60
CA LYS A 127 6.94 -9.43 -14.89
C LYS A 127 7.60 -8.07 -14.73
N ALA A 128 6.99 -7.17 -13.96
CA ALA A 128 7.52 -5.84 -13.67
C ALA A 128 8.92 -5.90 -13.04
N MET A 129 9.09 -6.78 -12.05
CA MET A 129 10.36 -7.04 -11.37
C MET A 129 11.47 -7.45 -12.35
N LYS A 130 11.15 -8.29 -13.35
CA LYS A 130 12.12 -8.72 -14.37
C LYS A 130 12.51 -7.62 -15.36
N VAL A 131 11.59 -6.71 -15.65
CA VAL A 131 11.78 -5.67 -16.68
C VAL A 131 12.38 -4.40 -16.09
N VAL A 132 11.90 -3.98 -14.92
CA VAL A 132 12.18 -2.67 -14.31
C VAL A 132 13.02 -2.79 -13.03
N GLY A 133 13.08 -3.98 -12.42
CA GLY A 133 13.81 -4.23 -11.17
C GLY A 133 13.02 -3.89 -9.91
N GLU A 134 13.59 -4.20 -8.74
CA GLU A 134 12.94 -4.06 -7.43
C GLU A 134 12.54 -2.61 -7.11
N LEU A 135 11.40 -2.40 -6.44
CA LEU A 135 10.99 -1.06 -6.00
C LEU A 135 11.84 -0.60 -4.82
N GLU A 136 12.08 0.71 -4.70
CA GLU A 136 12.58 1.33 -3.48
C GLU A 136 11.43 1.73 -2.54
N TYR A 137 11.77 2.05 -1.28
CA TYR A 137 10.77 2.46 -0.29
C TYR A 137 10.06 3.74 -0.72
N GLY A 138 8.73 3.71 -0.74
CA GLY A 138 7.93 4.83 -1.26
C GLY A 138 7.84 4.89 -2.77
N GLU A 139 8.18 3.83 -3.50
CA GLU A 139 7.93 3.71 -4.93
C GLU A 139 6.77 2.77 -5.27
N CYS A 140 6.21 2.97 -6.46
CA CYS A 140 5.30 2.04 -7.13
C CYS A 140 5.61 1.95 -8.63
N TYR A 141 5.12 0.90 -9.28
CA TYR A 141 5.08 0.81 -10.73
C TYR A 141 3.87 1.55 -11.29
N ALA A 142 4.09 2.30 -12.37
CA ALA A 142 3.04 2.94 -13.15
C ALA A 142 3.33 2.82 -14.64
N ILE A 143 2.28 2.77 -15.45
CA ILE A 143 2.39 2.80 -16.91
C ILE A 143 2.36 4.27 -17.34
N GLU A 144 3.38 4.71 -18.07
CA GLU A 144 3.43 6.04 -18.63
C GLU A 144 2.56 6.10 -19.91
N HIS A 145 1.46 6.85 -19.88
CA HIS A 145 0.44 6.82 -20.95
C HIS A 145 0.96 7.15 -22.35
N LYS A 146 1.98 8.02 -22.45
CA LYS A 146 2.52 8.43 -23.76
C LYS A 146 3.37 7.35 -24.42
N SER A 147 3.99 6.48 -23.62
CA SER A 147 4.98 5.51 -24.09
C SER A 147 4.54 4.05 -23.89
N ASN A 148 3.47 3.81 -23.12
CA ASN A 148 3.06 2.50 -22.62
C ASN A 148 4.21 1.75 -21.90
N LEU A 149 5.21 2.49 -21.40
CA LEU A 149 6.35 1.92 -20.69
C LEU A 149 6.04 1.84 -19.20
N LEU A 150 6.34 0.69 -18.62
CA LEU A 150 6.31 0.49 -17.18
C LEU A 150 7.52 1.18 -16.54
N ARG A 151 7.29 2.02 -15.54
CA ARG A 151 8.34 2.73 -14.81
C ARG A 151 8.08 2.71 -13.31
N LYS A 152 9.13 2.92 -12.52
CA LYS A 152 9.02 3.25 -11.10
C LYS A 152 8.66 4.72 -10.93
N LYS A 153 7.85 5.04 -9.94
CA LYS A 153 7.44 6.40 -9.57
C LYS A 153 7.44 6.52 -8.05
N ASN A 154 7.80 7.69 -7.54
CA ASN A 154 7.55 8.02 -6.14
C ASN A 154 6.04 8.06 -5.89
N ILE A 155 5.58 7.29 -4.90
CA ILE A 155 4.16 7.06 -4.66
C ILE A 155 3.43 8.31 -4.18
N SER A 156 4.06 9.13 -3.34
CA SER A 156 3.44 10.35 -2.81
C SER A 156 3.18 11.36 -3.93
N ILE A 157 4.16 11.55 -4.83
CA ILE A 157 4.00 12.42 -6.01
C ILE A 157 2.95 11.84 -6.97
N PHE A 158 3.04 10.54 -7.28
CA PHE A 158 2.12 9.86 -8.18
C PHE A 158 0.66 9.99 -7.72
N LEU A 159 0.41 9.68 -6.45
CA LEU A 159 -0.91 9.73 -5.86
C LEU A 159 -1.42 11.15 -5.65
N ASP A 160 -0.56 12.11 -5.35
CA ASP A 160 -0.98 13.50 -5.22
C ASP A 160 -1.51 14.05 -6.55
N VAL A 161 -0.76 13.85 -7.64
CA VAL A 161 -1.19 14.28 -8.97
C VAL A 161 -2.49 13.59 -9.39
N LEU A 162 -2.60 12.29 -9.13
CA LEU A 162 -3.79 11.52 -9.43
C LEU A 162 -5.01 12.00 -8.66
N GLY A 163 -4.87 12.26 -7.36
CA GLY A 163 -5.94 12.74 -6.51
C GLY A 163 -6.45 14.12 -6.95
N GLN A 164 -5.55 14.99 -7.42
CA GLN A 164 -5.90 16.34 -7.90
C GLN A 164 -6.52 16.34 -9.30
N THR A 165 -6.02 15.51 -10.21
CA THR A 165 -6.36 15.58 -11.65
C THR A 165 -7.34 14.51 -12.12
N GLY A 166 -7.49 13.42 -11.36
CA GLY A 166 -8.21 12.22 -11.79
C GLY A 166 -7.55 11.50 -12.98
N ARG A 167 -6.29 11.82 -13.32
CA ARG A 167 -5.56 11.25 -14.46
C ARG A 167 -4.18 10.74 -14.03
N GLN A 168 -3.81 9.56 -14.54
CA GLN A 168 -2.45 9.04 -14.44
C GLN A 168 -1.57 9.87 -15.40
N LEU A 169 -0.35 10.25 -14.98
CA LEU A 169 0.62 10.98 -15.81
C LEU A 169 1.38 10.04 -16.75
#